data_AF-A0A7Y6Y3H5-F1
#
_entry.id   AF-A0A7Y6Y3H5-F1
#
_cell.length_a   1.000
_cell.length_b   1.000
_cell.length_c   1.000
_cell.angle_alpha   90.00
_cell.angle_beta   90.00
_cell.angle_gamma   90.00
#
_symmetry.space_group_name_H-M   'P 1'
#
loop_
_entity.id
_entity.type
_entity.pdbx_description
1 polymer ?
#
loop_
_entity_poly.entity_id
_entity_poly.type
_entity_poly.pdbx_seq_one_letter_code
_entity_poly.pdbx_strand_id
1 'polypeptide(L)' 'MDCKNCGTTLQDSANFCNNCGAKVITQRITFKILFKEVFTNLFDIDSKFFLH' A
#
# COMPACT_ATOMS: atom_id res chain seq x y z
N MET A 1 1.28 -16.37 11.80
CA MET A 1 0.14 -15.45 11.55
C MET A 1 -0.71 -16.02 10.41
N ASP A 2 -2.04 -15.88 10.38
CA ASP A 2 -2.84 -16.46 9.28
C ASP A 2 -3.24 -15.42 8.22
N CYS A 3 -3.31 -15.87 6.97
CA CYS A 3 -3.71 -15.03 5.85
C CYS A 3 -5.18 -14.65 5.98
N LYS A 4 -5.48 -13.35 5.96
CA LYS A 4 -6.87 -12.86 6.03
C LYS A 4 -7.72 -13.15 4.80
N ASN A 5 -7.10 -13.51 3.68
CA ASN A 5 -7.80 -13.81 2.43
C ASN A 5 -8.17 -15.30 2.35
N CYS A 6 -7.21 -16.20 2.60
CA CYS A 6 -7.40 -17.64 2.41
C CYS A 6 -7.27 -18.50 3.68
N GLY A 7 -6.93 -17.90 4.84
CA GLY A 7 -6.76 -18.62 6.11
C GLY A 7 -5.47 -19.45 6.22
N THR A 8 -4.63 -19.52 5.20
CA THR A 8 -3.35 -20.24 5.25
C THR A 8 -2.40 -19.60 6.24
N THR A 9 -1.68 -20.42 7.02
CA THR A 9 -0.61 -19.97 7.90
C THR A 9 0.52 -19.32 7.10
N LEU A 10 0.73 -18.04 7.36
CA LEU A 10 1.81 -17.24 6.82
C LEU A 10 3.04 -17.36 7.72
N GLN A 11 4.19 -17.41 7.07
CA GLN A 11 5.49 -17.31 7.73
C GLN A 11 5.71 -15.87 8.20
N ASP A 12 6.28 -15.68 9.40
CA ASP A 12 6.37 -14.36 10.06
C ASP A 12 7.15 -13.28 9.29
N SER A 13 7.91 -13.67 8.25
CA SER A 13 8.64 -12.75 7.36
C SER A 13 8.12 -12.72 5.91
N ALA A 14 6.99 -13.37 5.62
CA ALA A 14 6.42 -13.40 4.28
C ALA A 14 5.74 -12.06 3.94
N ASN A 15 6.18 -11.40 2.86
CA ASN A 15 5.54 -10.18 2.35
C ASN A 15 4.27 -10.47 1.53
N PHE A 16 4.15 -11.68 1.01
CA PHE A 16 3.03 -12.14 0.20
C PHE A 16 2.65 -13.56 0.61
N CYS A 17 1.36 -13.88 0.52
CA CYS A 17 0.88 -15.23 0.76
C CYS A 17 1.27 -16.13 -0.41
N ASN A 18 2.02 -17.20 -0.12
CA ASN A 18 2.41 -18.23 -1.08
C ASN A 18 1.24 -19.07 -1.62
N ASN A 19 0.05 -19.01 -1.00
CA ASN A 19 -1.13 -19.73 -1.46
C ASN A 19 -2.03 -18.88 -2.38
N CYS A 20 -2.35 -17.64 -1.99
CA CYS A 20 -3.30 -16.79 -2.72
C CYS A 20 -2.69 -15.52 -3.35
N GLY A 21 -1.39 -15.27 -3.15
CA GLY A 21 -0.71 -14.08 -3.66
C GLY A 21 -1.05 -12.78 -2.91
N ALA A 22 -1.93 -12.83 -1.90
CA ALA A 22 -2.32 -11.63 -1.15
C ALA A 22 -1.12 -11.02 -0.40
N LYS A 23 -0.93 -9.70 -0.52
CA LYS A 23 0.11 -8.96 0.20
C LYS A 23 -0.18 -9.01 1.70
N VAL A 24 0.83 -9.38 2.47
CA VAL A 24 0.75 -9.40 3.93
C VAL A 24 0.84 -7.96 4.43
N ILE A 25 -0.27 -7.47 4.98
CA ILE A 25 -0.38 -6.08 5.45
C ILE A 25 0.21 -6.01 6.86
N THR A 26 1.50 -5.71 6.95
CA THR A 26 2.21 -5.48 8.22
C THR A 26 2.10 -4.03 8.70
N GLN A 27 1.93 -3.09 7.76
CA GLN A 27 1.77 -1.67 8.07
C GLN A 27 0.32 -1.25 7.88
N ARG A 28 -0.28 -0.67 8.92
CA ARG A 28 -1.62 -0.10 8.81
C ARG A 28 -1.56 1.15 7.95
N ILE A 29 -2.27 1.10 6.82
CA ILE A 29 -2.52 2.26 5.99
C ILE A 29 -3.25 3.28 6.85
N THR A 30 -2.58 4.38 7.20
CA THR A 30 -3.19 5.47 7.96
C THR A 30 -3.68 6.53 6.98
N PHE A 31 -4.83 7.14 7.26
CA PHE A 31 -5.41 8.21 6.43
C PHE A 31 -4.39 9.30 6.09
N LYS A 32 -3.49 9.64 7.03
CA LYS A 32 -2.38 10.59 6.81
C LYS A 32 -1.41 10.16 5.70
N ILE A 33 -1.10 8.87 5.58
CA ILE A 33 -0.17 8.35 4.56
C ILE A 33 -0.85 8.40 3.19
N LEU A 34 -2.10 7.94 3.11
CA LEU A 34 -2.91 8.04 1.88
C LEU A 34 -3.06 9.49 1.42
N PHE A 35 -3.43 10.40 2.32
CA PHE A 35 -3.56 11.82 2.00
C PHE A 35 -2.23 12.42 1.59
N LYS A 36 -1.11 12.05 2.23
CA LYS A 36 0.20 12.56 1.83
C LYS A 36 0.55 12.11 0.40
N GLU A 37 0.39 10.84 0.06
CA GLU A 37 0.69 10.36 -1.30
C GLU A 37 -0.26 10.97 -2.33
N VAL A 38 -1.56 11.09 -2.03
CA VAL A 38 -2.52 11.72 -2.93
C VAL A 38 -2.19 13.20 -3.14
N PHE A 39 -1.88 13.95 -2.08
CA PHE A 39 -1.51 15.36 -2.21
C PHE A 39 -0.15 15.51 -2.91
N THR A 40 0.84 14.67 -2.64
CA THR A 40 2.12 14.74 -3.36
C THR A 40 1.96 14.46 -4.86
N ASN A 41 1.13 13.50 -5.27
CA ASN A 41 0.94 13.19 -6.69
C ASN A 41 -0.02 14.17 -7.40
N LEU A 42 -1.00 14.75 -6.69
CA LEU A 42 -1.96 15.71 -7.27
C LEU A 42 -1.44 17.16 -7.29
N PHE A 43 -0.66 17.58 -6.28
CA PHE A 43 -0.15 18.95 -6.20
C PHE A 43 1.11 19.18 -7.05
N ASP A 44 1.76 18.12 -7.55
CA ASP A 44 2.89 18.24 -8.50
C ASP A 44 2.46 18.76 -9.88
N ILE A 45 1.15 18.79 -10.16
CA ILE A 45 0.60 19.33 -11.40
C ILE A 45 0.89 20.85 -11.51
N ASP A 46 1.03 21.58 -10.40
CA ASP A 46 1.19 23.05 -10.44
C ASP A 46 2.56 23.50 -10.99
N SER A 47 3.63 22.72 -10.76
CA SER A 47 4.98 23.07 -11.26
C SER A 47 5.23 22.70 -12.73
N LYS A 48 4.37 21.87 -13.35
CA LYS A 48 4.42 21.55 -14.79
C LYS A 48 3.33 22.22 -15.61
N PHE A 49 2.28 22.72 -14.97
CA PHE A 49 1.17 23.38 -15.66
C PHE A 49 1.50 24.82 -16.08
N PHE A 50 2.50 25.46 -15.47
CA PHE A 50 2.89 26.84 -15.78
C PHE A 50 3.94 27.01 -16.90
N LEU A 51 4.14 25.99 -17.73
CA LEU A 51 4.99 26.01 -18.93
C LEU A 51 4.24 25.44 -20.15
N HIS A 52 3.02 25.91 -20.38
CA HIS A 52 2.44 26.06 -21.72
C HIS A 52 1.57 27.32 -21.78
#